data_AF-A0A645H9W2-F1
#
_entry.id   AF-A0A645H9W2-F1
#
_cell.length_a   1.000
_cell.length_b   1.000
_cell.length_c   1.000
_cell.angle_alpha   90.00
_cell.angle_beta   90.00
_cell.angle_gamma   90.00
#
_symmetry.space_group_name_H-M   'P 1'
#
loop_
_entity.id
_entity.type
_entity.pdbx_description
1 polymer ?
#
loop_
_entity_poly.entity_id
_entity_poly.type
_entity_poly.pdbx_seq_one_letter_code
_entity_poly.pdbx_strand_id
1 'polypeptide(L)'
;MIYNLSYDRKTDKSFTYGLKYNKCSYSGTGDIFVSIICGLITNNYDLDFAVKTASDFIYKCVSYTYKYENDRNQGVMFEMFLNDLTSI
;
A
#
# COMPACT_ATOMS: atom_id res chain seq x y z
N MET A 1 -8.35 -3.47 12.42
CA MET A 1 -8.01 -3.86 11.03
C MET A 1 -8.20 -2.64 10.15
N ILE A 2 -7.40 -2.47 9.10
CA ILE A 2 -7.68 -1.54 7.99
C ILE A 2 -8.11 -2.40 6.81
N TYR A 3 -9.11 -1.94 6.06
CA TYR A 3 -9.60 -2.59 4.86
C TYR A 3 -9.49 -1.66 3.66
N ASN A 4 -8.97 -2.19 2.55
CA ASN A 4 -9.05 -1.57 1.24
C ASN A 4 -10.11 -2.30 0.42
N LEU A 5 -11.12 -1.57 -0.04
CA LEU A 5 -12.17 -2.05 -0.93
C LEU A 5 -11.91 -1.51 -2.33
N SER A 6 -12.00 -2.39 -3.31
CA SER A 6 -11.86 -2.05 -4.72
C SER A 6 -12.95 -2.70 -5.54
N TYR A 7 -13.31 -2.06 -6.65
CA TYR A 7 -14.31 -2.54 -7.60
C TYR A 7 -13.79 -2.30 -9.02
N ASP A 8 -13.70 -3.37 -9.80
CA ASP A 8 -13.42 -3.32 -11.22
C ASP A 8 -14.71 -3.52 -12.01
N ARG A 9 -15.15 -2.44 -12.68
CA ARG A 9 -16.37 -2.44 -13.51
C ARG A 9 -16.24 -3.36 -14.73
N LYS A 10 -15.04 -3.55 -15.29
CA LYS A 10 -14.86 -4.36 -16.51
C LYS A 10 -15.13 -5.84 -16.24
N THR A 11 -14.72 -6.31 -15.07
CA THR A 11 -14.88 -7.69 -14.62
C THR A 11 -16.08 -7.88 -13.68
N ASP A 12 -16.77 -6.79 -13.34
CA ASP A 12 -17.85 -6.71 -12.35
C ASP A 12 -17.48 -7.37 -11.01
N LYS A 13 -16.23 -7.16 -10.59
CA LYS A 13 -15.64 -7.81 -9.43
C LYS A 13 -15.34 -6.81 -8.33
N SER A 14 -15.77 -7.13 -7.11
CA SER A 14 -15.34 -6.44 -5.89
C SER A 14 -14.27 -7.24 -5.17
N PHE A 15 -13.25 -6.57 -4.67
CA PHE A 15 -12.19 -7.16 -3.87
C PHE A 15 -11.92 -6.35 -2.61
N THR A 16 -11.83 -7.04 -1.48
CA THR A 16 -11.55 -6.46 -0.18
C THR A 16 -10.30 -7.10 0.41
N TYR A 17 -9.31 -6.27 0.77
CA TYR A 17 -8.08 -6.72 1.41
C TYR A 17 -7.92 -6.07 2.78
N GLY A 18 -7.68 -6.90 3.80
CA GLY A 18 -7.64 -6.47 5.20
C GLY A 18 -6.31 -6.75 5.87
N LEU A 19 -5.74 -5.74 6.52
CA LEU A 19 -4.50 -5.84 7.29
C LEU A 19 -4.70 -5.41 8.74
N LYS A 20 -3.82 -5.88 9.63
CA LYS A 20 -3.85 -5.47 11.04
C LYS A 20 -3.51 -3.98 11.13
N TYR A 21 -4.34 -3.24 11.86
CA TYR A 21 -4.04 -1.84 12.13
C TYR A 21 -3.04 -1.77 13.27
N ASN A 22 -1.87 -1.17 13.04
CA ASN A 22 -0.82 -1.02 14.04
C ASN A 22 -0.96 0.22 14.93
N LYS A 23 -2.16 0.82 14.98
CA LYS A 23 -2.51 2.00 15.79
C LYS A 23 -1.71 3.27 15.45
N CYS A 24 -1.01 3.27 14.31
CA CYS A 24 -0.23 4.40 13.84
C CYS A 24 -0.69 4.82 12.44
N SER A 25 -0.63 6.12 12.18
CA SER A 25 -1.00 6.72 10.91
C SER A 25 0.08 7.73 10.56
N TYR A 26 0.53 7.69 9.31
CA TYR A 26 1.59 8.56 8.77
C TYR A 26 1.07 9.24 7.51
N SER A 27 1.46 10.49 7.32
CA SER A 27 1.12 11.29 6.15
C SER A 27 1.68 10.65 4.86
N GLY A 28 1.03 10.87 3.72
CA GLY A 28 1.52 10.41 2.40
C GLY A 28 1.29 8.92 2.09
N THR A 29 0.77 8.11 3.03
CA THR A 29 0.46 6.70 2.77
C THR A 29 -0.58 6.49 1.65
N GLY A 30 -1.52 7.42 1.49
CA GLY A 30 -2.46 7.42 0.36
C GLY A 30 -1.79 7.70 -0.99
N ASP A 31 -0.82 8.61 -1.02
CA ASP A 31 -0.07 8.95 -2.24
C ASP A 31 0.79 7.75 -2.69
N ILE A 32 1.43 7.07 -1.75
CA ILE A 32 2.17 5.82 -2.01
C ILE A 32 1.21 4.75 -2.55
N PHE A 33 0.03 4.60 -1.94
CA PHE A 33 -0.96 3.60 -2.35
C PHE A 33 -1.39 3.79 -3.81
N VAL A 34 -1.78 5.02 -4.17
CA VAL A 34 -2.20 5.35 -5.53
C VAL A 34 -1.04 5.22 -6.51
N SER A 35 0.17 5.63 -6.14
CA SER A 35 1.36 5.53 -7.00
C SER A 35 1.67 4.08 -7.39
N ILE A 36 1.64 3.15 -6.43
CA ILE A 36 1.87 1.72 -6.68
C ILE A 36 0.75 1.15 -7.57
N ILE A 37 -0.52 1.48 -7.28
CA ILE A 37 -1.65 1.00 -8.08
C ILE A 37 -1.55 1.50 -9.52
N CYS A 38 -1.27 2.79 -9.73
CA CYS A 38 -1.07 3.35 -11.06
C CYS A 38 0.07 2.65 -11.80
N GLY A 39 1.21 2.43 -11.14
CA GLY A 39 2.34 1.71 -11.71
C GLY A 39 1.98 0.28 -12.13
N LEU A 40 1.29 -0.47 -11.29
CA LEU A 40 0.93 -1.87 -11.59
C LEU A 40 -0.14 -1.99 -12.68
N ILE A 41 -1.19 -1.17 -12.63
CA ILE A 41 -2.24 -1.20 -13.66
C ILE A 41 -1.68 -0.80 -15.03
N THR A 42 -0.79 0.19 -15.09
CA THR A 42 -0.14 0.60 -16.35
C THR A 42 0.84 -0.45 -16.90
N ASN A 43 1.30 -1.37 -16.05
CA ASN A 43 2.08 -2.56 -16.43
C ASN A 43 1.20 -3.81 -16.61
N ASN A 44 -0.10 -3.64 -16.86
CA ASN A 44 -1.08 -4.71 -17.16
C ASN A 44 -1.33 -5.72 -16.02
N TYR A 45 -1.00 -5.39 -14.77
CA TYR A 45 -1.46 -6.18 -13.62
C TYR A 45 -2.93 -5.87 -13.29
N ASP A 46 -3.63 -6.83 -12.69
CA ASP A 46 -5.02 -6.64 -12.26
C ASP A 46 -5.15 -5.79 -10.98
N LEU A 47 -6.35 -5.25 -10.76
CA LEU A 47 -6.64 -4.34 -9.66
C LEU A 47 -6.48 -5.00 -8.28
N ASP A 48 -6.85 -6.27 -8.14
CA ASP A 48 -6.76 -6.98 -6.87
C ASP A 48 -5.29 -7.15 -6.46
N PHE A 49 -4.46 -7.56 -7.42
CA PHE A 49 -3.02 -7.66 -7.25
C PHE A 49 -2.41 -6.31 -6.87
N ALA A 50 -2.78 -5.25 -7.58
CA ALA A 50 -2.29 -3.91 -7.32
C ALA A 50 -2.64 -3.41 -5.91
N VAL A 51 -3.90 -3.59 -5.49
CA VAL A 51 -4.39 -3.20 -4.15
C VAL A 51 -3.69 -3.99 -3.06
N LYS A 52 -3.52 -5.30 -3.25
CA LYS A 52 -2.83 -6.17 -2.29
C LYS A 52 -1.37 -5.74 -2.13
N THR A 53 -0.63 -5.59 -3.24
CA THR A 53 0.78 -5.20 -3.24
C THR A 53 0.99 -3.85 -2.58
N ALA A 54 0.17 -2.85 -2.90
CA ALA A 54 0.25 -1.53 -2.27
C ALA A 54 -0.03 -1.59 -0.76
N SER A 55 -1.03 -2.37 -0.35
CA SER A 55 -1.39 -2.55 1.06
C SER A 55 -0.26 -3.20 1.86
N ASP A 56 0.31 -4.29 1.33
CA ASP A 56 1.40 -5.03 1.97
C ASP A 56 2.67 -4.19 2.08
N PHE A 57 3.01 -3.46 1.01
CA PHE A 57 4.15 -2.54 0.99
C PHE A 57 4.02 -1.45 2.06
N ILE A 58 2.87 -0.77 2.11
CA ILE A 58 2.63 0.29 3.11
C ILE A 58 2.67 -0.30 4.52
N TYR A 59 2.06 -1.46 4.75
CA TYR A 59 2.09 -2.10 6.06
C TYR A 59 3.52 -2.42 6.51
N LYS A 60 4.37 -2.90 5.60
CA LYS A 60 5.80 -3.11 5.86
C LYS A 60 6.50 -1.80 6.23
N CYS A 61 6.30 -0.75 5.44
CA CYS A 61 6.91 0.58 5.66
C CYS A 61 6.48 1.18 7.01
N VAL A 62 5.18 1.18 7.32
CA VAL A 62 4.66 1.69 8.60
C VAL A 62 5.20 0.88 9.78
N SER A 63 5.21 -0.45 9.66
CA SER A 63 5.71 -1.34 10.73
C SER A 63 7.19 -1.17 11.00
N TYR A 64 7.97 -0.83 9.98
CA TYR A 64 9.38 -0.48 10.14
C TYR A 64 9.55 0.91 10.76
N THR A 65 8.89 1.92 10.18
CA THR A 65 8.96 3.33 10.63
C THR A 65 8.60 3.46 12.11
N TYR A 66 7.55 2.77 12.56
CA TYR A 66 7.10 2.77 13.96
C TYR A 66 8.19 2.44 14.99
N LYS A 67 9.23 1.70 14.59
CA LYS A 67 10.32 1.31 15.50
C LYS A 67 11.34 2.43 15.71
N TYR A 68 11.37 3.44 14.84
CA TYR A 68 12.44 4.44 14.78
C TYR A 68 11.92 5.88 14.81
N GLU A 69 10.78 6.16 14.19
CA GLU A 69 10.24 7.49 14.03
C GLU A 69 8.79 7.58 14.53
N ASN A 70 8.54 8.58 15.38
CA ASN A 70 7.25 8.85 15.99
C ASN A 70 6.57 10.12 15.43
N ASP A 71 7.30 11.01 14.74
CA ASP A 71 6.71 12.15 14.03
C ASP A 71 5.99 11.68 12.76
N ARG A 72 4.67 11.67 12.85
CA ARG A 72 3.77 11.20 11.79
C ARG A 72 3.79 12.08 10.54
N ASN A 73 4.29 13.31 10.65
CA ASN A 73 4.31 14.27 9.54
C ASN A 73 5.43 14.00 8.53
N GLN A 74 6.47 13.27 8.93
CA GLN A 74 7.58 12.89 8.03
C GLN A 74 7.21 11.78 7.03
N GLY A 75 6.04 11.17 7.19
CA GLY A 75 5.62 10.02 6.37
C GLY A 75 6.28 8.72 6.82
N VAL A 76 6.46 7.79 5.88
CA VAL A 76 7.02 6.45 6.16
C VAL A 76 8.37 6.26 5.48
N MET A 77 9.26 5.51 6.12
CA MET A 77 10.58 5.13 5.60
C MET A 77 10.43 4.05 4.52
N PHE A 78 9.96 4.42 3.33
CA PHE A 78 9.71 3.49 2.23
C PHE A 78 10.94 3.22 1.36
N GLU A 79 11.95 4.10 1.41
CA GLU A 79 13.17 4.03 0.60
C GLU A 79 13.92 2.71 0.82
N MET A 80 13.89 2.20 2.04
CA MET A 80 14.51 0.92 2.43
C MET A 80 13.88 -0.29 1.74
N PHE A 81 12.68 -0.14 1.19
CA PHE A 81 11.87 -1.23 0.64
C PHE A 81 11.54 -1.08 -0.84
N LEU A 82 11.95 0.02 -1.50
CA LEU A 82 11.59 0.27 -2.91
C LEU A 82 11.94 -0.88 -3.87
N ASN A 83 13.00 -1.63 -3.60
CA ASN A 83 13.39 -2.80 -4.41
C ASN A 83 12.34 -3.94 -4.41
N ASP A 84 11.49 -4.01 -3.37
CA ASP A 84 10.36 -4.94 -3.33
C ASP A 84 9.38 -4.66 -4.47
N LEU A 85 9.28 -3.41 -4.94
CA LEU A 85 8.36 -3.00 -6.00
C LEU A 85 8.89 -3.23 -7.41
N THR A 86 10.19 -3.49 -7.56
CA THR A 86 10.82 -3.78 -8.86
C THR A 86 11.04 -5.27 -9.09
N SER A 87 10.81 -6.09 -8.07
CA SER A 87 11.01 -7.55 -8.09
C SER A 87 9.68 -8.32 -8.08
N ILE A 88 8.61 -7.67 -8.55
CA ILE A 88 7.21 -8.14 -8.51
C ILE A 88 6.93 -9.16 -9.62
#